data_AF-A0A2N2Z9E0-F1
#
_entry.id   AF-A0A2N2Z9E0-F1
#
_cell.length_a   1.000
_cell.length_b   1.000
_cell.length_c   1.000
_cell.angle_alpha   90.00
_cell.angle_beta   90.00
_cell.angle_gamma   90.00
#
_symmetry.space_group_name_H-M   'P 1'
#
loop_
_entity.id
_entity.type
_entity.pdbx_description
1 polymer ?
#
loop_
_entity_poly.entity_id
_entity_poly.type
_entity_poly.pdbx_seq_one_letter_code
_entity_poly.pdbx_strand_id
1 'polypeptide(L)'
;MGVLASVAQKAEVLYFKAELACCQAKACDAIEADVKAIIDNNFDDETVTFKEVKLAEASNKELVEIHKAKSQTVVIIAKKKKKETIVDVSDIVRNYSRSRNKAVFETELLAKINESIK
;
A
#
# COMPACT_ATOMS: atom_id res chain seq x y z
N MET A 1 -8.53 20.93 -28.32
CA MET A 1 -8.30 19.47 -28.21
C MET A 1 -7.29 19.22 -27.11
N GLY A 2 -7.57 18.30 -26.20
CA GLY A 2 -6.67 17.96 -25.10
C GLY A 2 -7.35 16.98 -24.15
N VAL A 3 -7.65 15.78 -24.64
CA VAL A 3 -8.00 14.66 -23.76
C VAL A 3 -6.68 14.29 -23.07
N LEU A 4 -6.51 14.75 -21.84
CA LEU A 4 -5.53 14.17 -20.93
C LEU A 4 -6.00 12.73 -20.68
N ALA A 5 -5.52 11.81 -21.50
CA ALA A 5 -5.54 10.40 -21.15
C ALA A 5 -4.64 10.29 -19.92
N SER A 6 -5.23 10.40 -18.73
CA SER A 6 -4.61 9.92 -17.51
C SER A 6 -4.13 8.52 -17.82
N VAL A 7 -2.82 8.29 -17.83
CA VAL A 7 -2.27 6.93 -17.82
C VAL A 7 -2.96 6.26 -16.64
N ALA A 8 -3.86 5.32 -16.96
CA ALA A 8 -4.73 4.76 -15.93
C ALA A 8 -3.82 3.95 -14.99
N GLN A 9 -3.64 4.47 -13.78
CA GLN A 9 -2.84 3.85 -12.72
C GLN A 9 -3.20 2.36 -12.64
N LYS A 10 -2.20 1.49 -12.77
CA LYS A 10 -2.43 0.04 -12.79
C LYS A 10 -2.69 -0.50 -11.40
N ALA A 11 -2.05 0.07 -10.38
CA ALA A 11 -2.34 -0.24 -8.99
C ALA A 11 -2.15 0.95 -8.04
N GLU A 12 -2.87 0.89 -6.93
CA GLU A 12 -2.75 1.78 -5.78
C GLU A 12 -2.40 0.94 -4.56
N VAL A 13 -1.36 1.32 -3.83
CA VAL A 13 -0.97 0.68 -2.57
C VAL A 13 -1.43 1.58 -1.43
N LEU A 14 -2.43 1.12 -0.68
CA LEU A 14 -2.98 1.80 0.48
C LEU A 14 -2.27 1.31 1.75
N TYR A 15 -1.63 2.23 2.47
CA TYR A 15 -1.05 1.96 3.78
C TYR A 15 -1.92 2.55 4.88
N PHE A 16 -2.55 1.68 5.66
CA PHE A 16 -3.48 2.06 6.71
C PHE A 16 -2.75 2.27 8.04
N LYS A 17 -2.76 3.52 8.50
CA LYS A 17 -2.01 3.97 9.66
C LYS A 17 -2.94 4.44 10.77
N ALA A 18 -2.79 3.83 11.95
CA ALA A 18 -3.46 4.29 13.15
C ALA A 18 -2.65 5.38 13.84
N GLU A 19 -3.31 6.35 14.46
CA GLU A 19 -2.65 7.29 15.37
C GLU A 19 -2.26 6.56 16.65
N LEU A 20 -1.03 6.06 16.70
CA LEU A 20 -0.46 5.37 17.86
C LEU A 20 0.50 6.28 18.62
N ALA A 21 0.65 6.05 19.93
CA ALA A 21 1.56 6.83 20.75
C ALA A 21 3.04 6.42 20.53
N CYS A 22 3.88 7.43 20.33
CA CYS A 22 5.36 7.50 20.41
C CYS A 22 6.16 6.30 19.85
N CYS A 23 6.34 5.21 20.61
CA CYS A 23 7.22 4.12 20.19
C CYS A 23 6.62 3.24 19.08
N GLN A 24 5.30 3.08 19.07
CA GLN A 24 4.62 2.30 18.03
C GLN A 24 4.46 3.11 16.74
N ALA A 25 4.29 4.43 16.85
CA ALA A 25 4.28 5.33 15.70
C ALA A 25 5.59 5.23 14.91
N LYS A 26 6.75 5.36 15.58
CA LYS A 26 8.07 5.28 14.92
C LYS A 26 8.28 3.98 14.12
N ALA A 27 7.82 2.85 14.67
CA ALA A 27 7.93 1.57 13.96
C ALA A 27 7.00 1.51 12.74
N CYS A 28 5.78 2.06 12.85
CA CYS A 28 4.86 2.16 11.73
C CYS A 28 5.37 3.12 10.65
N ASP A 29 5.96 4.26 11.05
CA ASP A 29 6.54 5.26 10.15
C ASP A 29 7.74 4.68 9.37
N ALA A 30 8.58 3.89 10.04
CA ALA A 30 9.71 3.24 9.39
C ALA A 30 9.26 2.23 8.32
N ILE A 31 8.27 1.39 8.67
CA ILE A 31 7.70 0.42 7.73
C ILE A 31 7.02 1.13 6.55
N GLU A 32 6.27 2.21 6.82
CA GLU A 32 5.64 3.03 5.79
C GLU A 32 6.68 3.62 4.84
N ALA A 33 7.75 4.21 5.38
CA ALA A 33 8.84 4.76 4.59
C ALA A 33 9.53 3.69 3.74
N ASP A 34 9.73 2.49 4.28
CA ASP A 34 10.27 1.35 3.53
C ASP A 34 9.34 0.92 2.38
N VAL A 35 8.02 0.81 2.64
CA VAL A 35 7.02 0.48 1.61
C VAL A 35 7.05 1.52 0.49
N LYS A 36 7.00 2.81 0.87
CA LYS A 36 7.05 3.93 -0.08
C LYS A 36 8.32 3.89 -0.91
N ALA A 37 9.48 3.72 -0.28
CA ALA A 37 10.77 3.64 -0.97
C ALA A 37 10.83 2.45 -1.95
N ILE A 38 10.30 1.28 -1.57
CA ILE A 38 10.25 0.12 -2.47
C ILE A 38 9.40 0.42 -3.71
N ILE A 39 8.25 1.07 -3.53
CA ILE A 39 7.36 1.42 -4.64
C ILE A 39 8.04 2.45 -5.54
N ASP A 40 8.50 3.57 -4.96
CA ASP A 40 9.13 4.67 -5.70
C ASP A 40 10.40 4.21 -6.46
N ASN A 41 11.12 3.21 -5.95
CA ASN A 41 12.33 2.67 -6.61
C ASN A 41 12.04 1.66 -7.72
N ASN A 42 10.87 1.02 -7.72
CA ASN A 42 10.56 -0.10 -8.64
C ASN A 42 9.45 0.22 -9.65
N PHE A 43 8.66 1.27 -9.40
CA PHE A 43 7.54 1.67 -10.23
C PHE A 43 7.48 3.18 -10.36
N ASP A 44 7.19 3.66 -11.57
CA ASP A 44 6.83 5.06 -11.78
C ASP A 44 5.44 5.36 -11.18
N ASP A 45 5.22 6.58 -10.71
CA ASP A 45 3.95 7.07 -10.14
C ASP A 45 2.75 6.88 -11.08
N GLU A 46 2.99 6.82 -12.39
CA GLU A 46 1.98 6.57 -13.42
C GLU A 46 1.53 5.10 -13.47
N THR A 47 2.34 4.18 -12.94
CA THR A 47 2.06 2.73 -12.93
C THR A 47 1.51 2.28 -11.60
N VAL A 48 2.19 2.63 -10.49
CA VAL A 48 1.79 2.27 -9.14
C VAL A 48 1.90 3.51 -8.25
N THR A 49 0.83 3.83 -7.53
CA THR A 49 0.83 4.97 -6.61
C THR A 49 0.75 4.49 -5.16
N PHE A 50 1.57 5.05 -4.28
CA PHE A 50 1.49 4.82 -2.84
C PHE A 50 0.60 5.87 -2.17
N LYS A 51 -0.31 5.44 -1.28
CA LYS A 51 -1.19 6.34 -0.53
C LYS A 51 -1.25 5.96 0.96
N GLU A 52 -0.92 6.93 1.81
CA GLU A 52 -1.14 6.83 3.25
C GLU A 52 -2.63 7.06 3.56
N VAL A 53 -3.23 6.15 4.34
CA VAL A 53 -4.64 6.20 4.76
C VAL A 53 -4.67 6.25 6.29
N LYS A 54 -4.92 7.44 6.84
CA LYS A 54 -5.03 7.64 8.29
C LYS A 54 -6.38 7.14 8.78
N LEU A 55 -6.37 6.19 9.72
CA LEU A 55 -7.60 5.63 10.32
C LEU A 55 -8.42 6.69 11.06
N ALA A 56 -7.78 7.72 11.59
CA ALA A 56 -8.45 8.80 12.31
C ALA A 56 -9.14 9.81 11.39
N GLU A 57 -8.82 9.81 10.09
CA GLU A 57 -9.38 10.76 9.15
C GLU A 57 -10.78 10.31 8.70
N ALA A 58 -11.78 11.17 8.92
CA ALA A 58 -13.18 10.84 8.61
C ALA A 58 -13.41 10.49 7.13
N SER A 59 -12.68 11.13 6.22
CA SER A 59 -12.73 10.87 4.78
C SER A 59 -12.30 9.45 4.40
N ASN A 60 -11.53 8.78 5.25
CA ASN A 60 -11.01 7.43 5.01
C ASN A 60 -11.85 6.34 5.68
N LYS A 61 -12.90 6.69 6.45
CA LYS A 61 -13.72 5.71 7.18
C LYS A 61 -14.30 4.63 6.27
N GLU A 62 -14.79 5.02 5.10
CA GLU A 62 -15.36 4.08 4.14
C GLU A 62 -14.32 3.03 3.68
N LEU A 63 -13.10 3.46 3.35
CA LEU A 63 -12.01 2.56 2.99
C LEU A 63 -11.61 1.65 4.17
N VAL A 64 -11.54 2.20 5.38
CA VAL A 64 -11.20 1.43 6.59
C VAL A 64 -12.26 0.35 6.85
N GLU A 65 -13.54 0.67 6.70
CA GLU A 65 -14.64 -0.28 6.91
C GLU A 65 -14.71 -1.34 5.82
N ILE A 66 -14.59 -0.96 4.54
CA ILE A 66 -14.59 -1.88 3.39
C ILE A 66 -13.47 -2.91 3.53
N HIS A 67 -12.27 -2.46 3.89
CA HIS A 67 -11.09 -3.32 4.00
C HIS A 67 -10.90 -3.92 5.40
N LYS A 68 -11.79 -3.61 6.36
CA LYS A 68 -11.62 -3.94 7.79
C LYS A 68 -10.20 -3.64 8.30
N ALA A 69 -9.65 -2.52 7.82
CA ALA A 69 -8.25 -2.20 7.97
C ALA A 69 -7.92 -1.87 9.43
N LYS A 70 -6.76 -2.34 9.88
CA LYS A 70 -6.21 -2.08 11.22
C LYS A 70 -4.89 -1.31 11.08
N SER A 71 -4.25 -1.00 12.21
CA SER A 71 -2.90 -0.45 12.17
C SER A 71 -1.95 -1.41 11.44
N GLN A 72 -1.12 -0.87 10.54
CA GLN A 72 -0.18 -1.62 9.70
C GLN A 72 -0.86 -2.51 8.64
N THR A 73 -2.12 -2.25 8.30
CA THR A 73 -2.76 -2.92 7.17
C THR A 73 -2.25 -2.33 5.85
N VAL A 74 -1.89 -3.19 4.91
CA VAL A 74 -1.46 -2.75 3.57
C VAL A 74 -2.25 -3.52 2.53
N VAL A 75 -2.89 -2.76 1.64
CA VAL A 75 -3.79 -3.29 0.62
C VAL A 75 -3.35 -2.79 -0.74
N ILE A 76 -3.28 -3.68 -1.71
CA ILE A 76 -3.03 -3.37 -3.10
C ILE A 76 -4.37 -3.38 -3.83
N ILE A 77 -4.72 -2.27 -4.47
CA ILE A 77 -5.90 -2.16 -5.33
C ILE A 77 -5.39 -2.05 -6.76
N ALA A 78 -5.52 -3.13 -7.54
CA ALA A 78 -5.13 -3.14 -8.95
C ALA A 78 -6.34 -2.96 -9.86
N LYS A 79 -6.24 -2.03 -10.82
CA LYS A 79 -7.27 -1.73 -11.81
C LYS A 79 -6.96 -2.47 -13.10
N LYS A 80 -7.67 -3.59 -13.32
CA LYS A 80 -7.53 -4.40 -14.53
C LYS A 80 -8.73 -4.21 -15.45
N LYS A 81 -8.60 -3.29 -16.41
CA LYS A 81 -9.60 -2.91 -17.45
C LYS A 81 -10.98 -2.49 -16.91
N LYS A 82 -11.76 -3.43 -16.40
CA LYS A 82 -13.15 -3.29 -15.93
C LYS A 82 -13.40 -3.88 -14.54
N LYS A 83 -12.37 -4.42 -13.88
CA LYS A 83 -12.46 -4.99 -12.54
C LYS A 83 -11.32 -4.49 -11.67
N GLU A 84 -11.65 -4.17 -10.43
CA GLU A 84 -10.68 -3.85 -9.39
C GLU A 84 -10.39 -5.13 -8.61
N THR A 85 -9.11 -5.45 -8.44
CA THR A 85 -8.67 -6.57 -7.62
C THR A 85 -8.05 -6.00 -6.35
N ILE A 86 -8.57 -6.42 -5.22
CA ILE A 86 -8.10 -5.99 -3.90
C ILE A 86 -7.31 -7.15 -3.32
N VAL A 87 -6.04 -6.92 -2.99
CA VAL A 87 -5.15 -7.90 -2.38
C VAL A 87 -4.66 -7.35 -1.05
N ASP A 88 -4.99 -8.05 0.03
CA ASP A 88 -4.44 -7.75 1.36
C ASP A 88 -3.03 -8.35 1.47
N VAL A 89 -2.04 -7.51 1.74
CA VAL A 89 -0.63 -7.89 1.95
C VAL A 89 -0.15 -7.56 3.37
N SER A 90 -1.09 -7.32 4.29
CA SER A 90 -0.79 -7.02 5.70
C SER A 90 0.03 -8.12 6.37
N ASP A 91 -0.16 -9.38 5.98
CA ASP A 91 0.64 -10.50 6.51
C ASP A 91 2.13 -10.36 6.17
N ILE A 92 2.45 -9.87 4.97
CA ILE A 92 3.84 -9.65 4.52
C ILE A 92 4.48 -8.55 5.39
N VAL A 93 3.76 -7.45 5.61
CA VAL A 93 4.20 -6.33 6.45
C VAL A 93 4.36 -6.76 7.91
N ARG A 94 3.43 -7.57 8.41
CA ARG A 94 3.50 -8.13 9.77
C ARG A 94 4.67 -9.09 9.94
N ASN A 95 4.99 -9.85 8.89
CA ASN A 95 6.17 -10.70 8.87
C ASN A 95 7.47 -9.88 8.83
N TYR A 96 7.51 -8.80 8.04
CA TYR A 96 8.63 -7.87 8.00
C TYR A 96 8.86 -7.19 9.35
N SER A 97 7.79 -6.70 9.99
CA SER A 97 7.85 -6.10 11.34
C SER A 97 8.49 -7.02 12.39
N ARG A 98 8.29 -8.33 12.25
CA ARG A 98 8.87 -9.36 13.15
C ARG A 98 10.28 -9.78 12.77
N SER A 99 10.51 -10.07 11.49
CA SER A 99 11.76 -10.63 10.98
C SER A 99 12.83 -9.57 10.67
N ARG A 100 12.40 -8.32 10.43
CA ARG A 100 13.21 -7.20 9.92
C ARG A 100 14.00 -7.52 8.65
N ASN A 101 13.56 -8.52 7.88
CA ASN A 101 14.24 -8.92 6.66
C ASN A 101 13.69 -8.14 5.45
N LYS A 102 14.36 -7.03 5.12
CA LYS A 102 13.94 -6.12 4.05
C LYS A 102 14.00 -6.76 2.66
N ALA A 103 14.96 -7.63 2.40
CA ALA A 103 15.11 -8.29 1.09
C ALA A 103 13.94 -9.22 0.79
N VAL A 104 13.50 -10.00 1.79
CA VAL A 104 12.31 -10.87 1.65
C VAL A 104 11.06 -10.02 1.50
N PHE A 105 10.92 -8.99 2.34
CA PHE A 105 9.79 -8.07 2.29
C PHE A 105 9.62 -7.42 0.91
N GLU A 106 10.70 -6.87 0.36
CA GLU A 106 10.72 -6.26 -0.97
C GLU A 106 10.33 -7.27 -2.05
N THR A 107 10.96 -8.46 -2.03
CA THR A 107 10.67 -9.51 -3.03
C THR A 107 9.20 -9.94 -3.01
N GLU A 108 8.63 -10.17 -1.83
CA GLU A 108 7.24 -10.60 -1.68
C GLU A 108 6.25 -9.49 -2.05
N LEU A 109 6.52 -8.24 -1.65
CA LEU A 109 5.68 -7.09 -1.98
C LEU A 109 5.67 -6.82 -3.49
N LEU A 110 6.85 -6.80 -4.13
CA LEU A 110 6.98 -6.61 -5.57
C LEU A 110 6.30 -7.75 -6.34
N ALA A 111 6.42 -8.99 -5.89
CA ALA A 111 5.74 -10.13 -6.49
C ALA A 111 4.22 -9.91 -6.47
N LYS A 112 3.64 -9.53 -5.32
CA LYS A 112 2.20 -9.29 -5.20
C LYS A 112 1.70 -8.14 -6.05
N ILE A 113 2.44 -7.03 -6.11
CA ILE A 113 2.09 -5.89 -6.97
C ILE A 113 2.11 -6.34 -8.44
N ASN A 114 3.19 -7.00 -8.88
CA ASN A 114 3.33 -7.49 -10.25
C ASN A 114 2.27 -8.52 -10.63
N GLU A 115 1.93 -9.45 -9.73
CA GLU A 115 0.82 -10.40 -9.92
C GLU A 115 -0.52 -9.68 -10.09
N SER A 116 -0.73 -8.56 -9.40
CA SER A 116 -1.98 -7.81 -9.40
C SER A 116 -2.14 -6.92 -10.65
N ILE A 117 -1.03 -6.39 -11.20
CA ILE A 117 -1.04 -5.51 -12.38
C ILE A 117 -0.82 -6.24 -13.72
N LYS A 118 -0.31 -7.48 -13.71
CA LYS A 118 -0.32 -8.39 -14.88
C LYS A 118 -1.75 -8.68 -15.28
#